data_AF-U5WYT1-F1
#
_entry.id   AF-U5WYT1-F1
#
_cell.length_a   1.000
_cell.length_b   1.000
_cell.length_c   1.000
_cell.angle_alpha   90.00
_cell.angle_beta   90.00
_cell.angle_gamma   90.00
#
_symmetry.space_group_name_H-M   'P 1'
#
loop_
_entity.id
_entity.type
_entity.pdbx_description
1 polymer ?
#
loop_
_entity_poly.entity_id
_entity_poly.type
_entity_poly.pdbx_seq_one_letter_code
_entity_poly.pdbx_strand_id
1 'polypeptide(L)'
;MGTDRTGTGLPWVDAIADSFAPYSFTDFHLTKLPTLNGRHGFMVVDDLVGAPPLAFRIPDGTTFTWRATSQGIEAVAGDAEAATLVQLDEATFSEFLHALLTASGSVRTDRARVIRGSVDGWRRWEPAVRTLLSAMPIYSDAVWDSLVDADGRPLDLHRSFAPDDDQDEMRHFFEVAGYLHIRGVYPASEAETLGVEVEKARARAEPGDPFSWWSVNADGEEVVTRINYLGRYSDALQQLCFDERLTHFARLANPNLRVCDDRLDGPMVFIKNSNVVQGDGDLGWHVDDGIGGHPVMCPLVQAGIQLDVADAVNGQLMVLAGSHRYTKHWMQWGQEGTLPVVRLETQPGDLTLHYGDTMHSTPPPTGANAGRRVLYYKFAEEKTFHFVPSGCHYNDALFRTDSSGKVPTRAATY
;
A
#
# COMPACT_ATOMS: atom_id res chain seq x y z
N MET A 1 8.77 -28.82 13.89
CA MET A 1 9.34 -27.50 13.54
C MET A 1 8.95 -26.56 14.67
N GLY A 2 9.95 -26.12 15.44
CA GLY A 2 9.75 -25.56 16.78
C GLY A 2 9.30 -24.11 16.73
N THR A 3 8.17 -23.82 17.40
CA THR A 3 7.79 -22.48 17.85
C THR A 3 8.61 -22.16 19.10
N ASP A 4 9.39 -21.07 19.08
CA ASP A 4 9.98 -20.56 20.32
C ASP A 4 8.94 -19.85 21.20
N ARG A 5 9.28 -19.67 22.47
CA ARG A 5 8.41 -19.17 23.53
C ARG A 5 8.03 -17.69 23.42
N THR A 6 8.49 -16.97 22.39
CA THR A 6 8.14 -15.57 22.09
C THR A 6 7.44 -15.39 20.73
N GLY A 7 7.35 -16.44 19.91
CA GLY A 7 6.47 -16.48 18.74
C GLY A 7 6.90 -15.64 17.52
N THR A 8 8.14 -15.14 17.44
CA THR A 8 8.54 -14.23 16.34
C THR A 8 8.92 -14.92 15.03
N GLY A 9 9.25 -16.22 15.03
CA GLY A 9 9.41 -17.01 13.79
C GLY A 9 10.34 -16.38 12.73
N LEU A 10 11.42 -15.71 13.13
CA LEU A 10 12.20 -14.77 12.31
C LEU A 10 13.00 -15.29 11.08
N PRO A 11 13.17 -16.59 10.76
CA PRO A 11 13.92 -16.99 9.56
C PRO A 11 13.39 -16.42 8.24
N TRP A 12 12.08 -16.14 8.15
CA TRP A 12 11.50 -15.63 6.91
C TRP A 12 11.84 -14.16 6.64
N VAL A 13 12.08 -13.35 7.68
CA VAL A 13 12.44 -11.94 7.50
C VAL A 13 13.83 -11.79 6.91
N ASP A 14 14.80 -12.53 7.47
CA ASP A 14 16.16 -12.58 6.91
C ASP A 14 16.15 -13.29 5.56
N ALA A 15 15.35 -14.36 5.38
CA ALA A 15 15.21 -15.01 4.07
C ALA A 15 14.64 -14.08 2.99
N ILE A 16 13.74 -13.14 3.33
CA ILE A 16 13.29 -12.11 2.37
C ILE A 16 14.51 -11.30 1.93
N ALA A 17 15.26 -10.70 2.85
CA ALA A 17 16.39 -9.85 2.51
C ALA A 17 17.48 -10.62 1.73
N ASP A 18 17.81 -11.83 2.18
CA ASP A 18 18.82 -12.71 1.58
C ASP A 18 18.41 -13.26 0.18
N SER A 19 17.12 -13.18 -0.17
CA SER A 19 16.64 -13.57 -1.50
C SER A 19 16.95 -12.54 -2.58
N PHE A 20 17.39 -11.34 -2.23
CA PHE A 20 17.76 -10.29 -3.17
C PHE A 20 19.27 -10.06 -3.17
N ALA A 21 19.87 -9.98 -4.36
CA ALA A 21 21.30 -9.71 -4.48
C ALA A 21 21.63 -8.34 -3.85
N PRO A 22 22.56 -8.26 -2.89
CA PRO A 22 22.82 -7.02 -2.17
C PRO A 22 23.46 -5.96 -3.08
N TYR A 23 23.03 -4.71 -2.94
CA TYR A 23 23.71 -3.56 -3.51
C TYR A 23 24.78 -3.07 -2.55
N SER A 24 26.05 -3.07 -2.99
CA SER A 24 27.08 -2.39 -2.23
C SER A 24 26.88 -0.88 -2.30
N PHE A 25 26.96 -0.20 -1.15
CA PHE A 25 26.76 1.24 -1.07
C PHE A 25 27.72 1.98 -2.01
N THR A 26 29.01 1.66 -1.96
CA THR A 26 30.03 2.35 -2.78
C THR A 26 29.93 1.97 -4.26
N ASP A 27 29.80 0.67 -4.60
CA ASP A 27 29.68 0.25 -6.01
C ASP A 27 28.39 0.79 -6.66
N PHE A 28 27.30 0.89 -5.89
CA PHE A 28 26.08 1.46 -6.41
C PHE A 28 26.29 2.91 -6.88
N HIS A 29 26.89 3.75 -6.04
CA HIS A 29 27.12 5.16 -6.37
C HIS A 29 28.15 5.36 -7.48
N LEU A 30 29.24 4.58 -7.49
CA LEU A 30 30.35 4.76 -8.44
C LEU A 30 30.13 4.07 -9.79
N THR A 31 29.37 2.97 -9.84
CA THR A 31 29.26 2.11 -11.02
C THR A 31 27.82 1.92 -11.47
N LYS A 32 26.93 1.49 -10.56
CA LYS A 32 25.56 1.09 -10.94
C LYS A 32 24.71 2.30 -11.32
N LEU A 33 24.70 3.35 -10.50
CA LEU A 33 23.90 4.54 -10.73
C LEU A 33 24.26 5.24 -12.06
N PRO A 34 25.54 5.47 -12.42
CA PRO A 34 25.89 5.96 -13.75
C PRO A 34 25.40 5.06 -14.89
N THR A 35 25.48 3.73 -14.72
CA THR A 35 24.97 2.77 -15.70
C THR A 35 23.45 2.87 -15.86
N LEU A 36 22.71 3.01 -14.75
CA LEU A 36 21.26 3.17 -14.75
C LEU A 36 20.86 4.50 -15.40
N ASN A 37 21.55 5.61 -15.11
CA ASN A 37 21.29 6.89 -15.79
C ASN A 37 21.52 6.79 -17.30
N GLY A 38 22.57 6.11 -17.74
CA GLY A 38 22.82 5.90 -19.16
C GLY A 38 21.69 5.15 -19.88
N ARG A 39 20.87 4.39 -19.15
CA ARG A 39 19.73 3.65 -19.69
C ARG A 39 18.40 4.36 -19.51
N HIS A 40 18.12 4.88 -18.32
CA HIS A 40 16.80 5.35 -17.89
C HIS A 40 16.82 6.80 -17.38
N GLY A 41 17.97 7.47 -17.38
CA GLY A 41 18.12 8.84 -16.86
C GLY A 41 17.15 9.83 -17.49
N PHE A 42 16.90 9.71 -18.80
CA PHE A 42 15.95 10.55 -19.54
C PHE A 42 14.52 10.48 -19.01
N MET A 43 14.13 9.40 -18.30
CA MET A 43 12.79 9.23 -17.75
C MET A 43 12.56 10.04 -16.46
N VAL A 44 13.62 10.56 -15.85
CA VAL A 44 13.56 11.22 -14.54
C VAL A 44 14.05 12.67 -14.53
N VAL A 45 14.61 13.17 -15.65
CA VAL A 45 15.18 14.54 -15.71
C VAL A 45 14.11 15.59 -15.42
N ASP A 46 12.97 15.51 -16.12
CA ASP A 46 11.88 16.48 -15.97
C ASP A 46 11.27 16.43 -14.57
N ASP A 47 11.12 15.22 -14.03
CA ASP A 47 10.66 15.04 -12.65
C ASP A 47 11.62 15.71 -11.68
N LEU A 48 12.92 15.50 -11.79
CA LEU A 48 13.91 15.94 -10.81
C LEU A 48 14.28 17.44 -10.89
N VAL A 49 13.67 18.21 -11.78
CA VAL A 49 13.91 19.67 -11.86
C VAL A 49 13.62 20.32 -10.52
N GLY A 50 14.64 21.01 -9.97
CA GLY A 50 14.55 21.71 -8.69
C GLY A 50 14.55 20.80 -7.46
N ALA A 51 14.74 19.48 -7.61
CA ALA A 51 14.86 18.57 -6.48
C ALA A 51 16.09 18.92 -5.61
N PRO A 52 15.92 19.23 -4.31
CA PRO A 52 17.04 19.51 -3.43
C PRO A 52 17.95 18.29 -3.28
N PRO A 53 19.29 18.45 -3.23
CA PRO A 53 20.21 17.31 -3.14
C PRO A 53 19.99 16.47 -1.88
N LEU A 54 20.05 15.15 -2.04
CA LEU A 54 19.82 14.14 -1.01
C LEU A 54 21.11 13.35 -0.77
N ALA A 55 21.58 13.28 0.47
CA ALA A 55 22.75 12.49 0.85
C ALA A 55 22.39 11.27 1.69
N PHE A 56 23.16 10.21 1.48
CA PHE A 56 23.21 9.04 2.34
C PHE A 56 24.58 8.90 2.96
N ARG A 57 24.64 8.54 4.24
CA ARG A 57 25.87 8.25 4.98
C ARG A 57 25.74 6.91 5.69
N ILE A 58 26.73 6.05 5.49
CA ILE A 58 26.86 4.77 6.22
C ILE A 58 27.78 4.91 7.46
N PRO A 59 27.76 3.96 8.42
CA PRO A 59 28.41 4.11 9.72
C PRO A 59 29.93 4.39 9.70
N ASP A 60 30.64 3.95 8.66
CA ASP A 60 32.08 4.19 8.51
C ASP A 60 32.41 5.64 8.05
N GLY A 61 31.39 6.46 7.80
CA GLY A 61 31.50 7.85 7.36
C GLY A 61 31.45 8.03 5.84
N THR A 62 31.48 6.95 5.05
CA THR A 62 31.32 7.02 3.59
C THR A 62 29.98 7.67 3.28
N THR A 63 30.01 8.72 2.47
CA THR A 63 28.87 9.59 2.22
C THR A 63 28.82 9.95 0.74
N PHE A 64 27.64 9.85 0.13
CA PHE A 64 27.37 10.33 -1.21
C PHE A 64 26.13 11.22 -1.23
N THR A 65 26.18 12.31 -2.00
CA THR A 65 25.06 13.19 -2.31
C THR A 65 24.58 12.95 -3.73
N TRP A 66 23.28 12.76 -3.90
CA TRP A 66 22.59 12.74 -5.18
C TRP A 66 22.20 14.14 -5.62
N ARG A 67 22.49 14.49 -6.87
CA ARG A 67 22.17 15.75 -7.52
C ARG A 67 21.38 15.51 -8.79
N ALA A 68 20.37 16.33 -9.01
CA ALA A 68 19.61 16.31 -10.24
C ALA A 68 20.44 17.01 -11.32
N THR A 69 20.58 16.36 -12.47
CA THR A 69 21.33 16.88 -13.62
C THR A 69 20.48 16.77 -14.88
N SER A 70 20.95 17.38 -15.97
CA SER A 70 20.32 17.23 -17.29
C SER A 70 20.38 15.80 -17.85
N GLN A 71 21.06 14.87 -17.17
CA GLN A 71 21.24 13.47 -17.60
C GLN A 71 20.67 12.45 -16.60
N GLY A 72 19.99 12.91 -15.54
CA GLY A 72 19.49 12.06 -14.45
C GLY A 72 20.15 12.38 -13.12
N ILE A 73 20.56 11.36 -12.36
CA ILE A 73 21.05 11.51 -10.98
C ILE A 73 22.56 11.37 -10.90
N GLU A 74 23.29 12.43 -10.55
CA GLU A 74 24.73 12.32 -10.26
C GLU A 74 24.99 12.05 -8.77
N ALA A 75 25.85 11.09 -8.45
CA ALA A 75 26.37 10.89 -7.10
C ALA A 75 27.74 11.55 -6.94
N VAL A 76 27.89 12.39 -5.92
CA VAL A 76 29.16 13.03 -5.54
C VAL A 76 29.53 12.66 -4.11
N ALA A 77 30.83 12.59 -3.80
CA ALA A 77 31.28 12.28 -2.44
C ALA A 77 31.00 13.44 -1.45
N GLY A 78 30.66 13.08 -0.20
CA GLY A 78 30.35 14.01 0.89
C GLY A 78 28.90 14.50 0.91
N ASP A 79 28.56 15.36 1.88
CA ASP A 79 27.20 15.91 2.07
C ASP A 79 27.13 17.45 2.10
N ALA A 80 28.20 18.16 1.76
CA ALA A 80 28.27 19.62 1.94
C ALA A 80 27.11 20.40 1.26
N GLU A 81 26.60 19.88 0.15
CA GLU A 81 25.51 20.48 -0.63
C GLU A 81 24.14 19.81 -0.38
N ALA A 82 24.08 18.81 0.50
CA ALA A 82 22.85 18.05 0.72
C ALA A 82 21.86 18.82 1.59
N ALA A 83 20.66 19.08 1.04
CA ALA A 83 19.55 19.63 1.81
C ALA A 83 19.01 18.61 2.81
N THR A 84 18.97 17.33 2.42
CA THR A 84 18.61 16.21 3.28
C THR A 84 19.77 15.25 3.43
N LEU A 85 20.10 14.86 4.65
CA LEU A 85 21.12 13.85 4.96
C LEU A 85 20.48 12.72 5.77
N VAL A 86 20.54 11.51 5.22
CA VAL A 86 20.04 10.29 5.82
C VAL A 86 21.22 9.42 6.26
N GLN A 87 21.18 8.95 7.50
CA GLN A 87 22.11 7.95 8.00
C GLN A 87 21.39 6.58 8.07
N LEU A 88 21.99 5.57 7.47
CA LEU A 88 21.51 4.19 7.41
C LEU A 88 22.68 3.23 7.16
N ASP A 89 22.52 1.93 7.36
CA ASP A 89 23.56 0.95 7.00
C ASP A 89 23.44 0.46 5.54
N GLU A 90 24.46 -0.25 5.06
CA GLU A 90 24.51 -0.74 3.68
C GLU A 90 23.35 -1.70 3.35
N ALA A 91 22.93 -2.52 4.32
CA ALA A 91 21.80 -3.43 4.17
C ALA A 91 20.49 -2.67 3.95
N THR A 92 20.19 -1.67 4.79
CA THR A 92 19.01 -0.80 4.68
C THR A 92 19.00 -0.03 3.36
N PHE A 93 20.18 0.42 2.89
CA PHE A 93 20.30 1.06 1.57
C PHE A 93 19.90 0.09 0.45
N SER A 94 20.40 -1.14 0.51
CA SER A 94 20.06 -2.19 -0.45
C SER A 94 18.57 -2.55 -0.41
N GLU A 95 17.98 -2.67 0.79
CA GLU A 95 16.54 -2.92 0.96
C GLU A 95 15.67 -1.78 0.40
N PHE A 96 16.10 -0.53 0.55
CA PHE A 96 15.46 0.62 -0.09
C PHE A 96 15.49 0.52 -1.62
N LEU A 97 16.65 0.19 -2.20
CA LEU A 97 16.78 0.01 -3.65
C LEU A 97 15.93 -1.16 -4.16
N HIS A 98 15.75 -2.22 -3.38
CA HIS A 98 14.86 -3.35 -3.73
C HIS A 98 13.38 -3.09 -3.44
N ALA A 99 13.01 -1.90 -2.97
CA ALA A 99 11.65 -1.57 -2.53
C ALA A 99 11.11 -2.50 -1.41
N LEU A 100 12.01 -3.18 -0.68
CA LEU A 100 11.69 -3.86 0.57
C LEU A 100 11.43 -2.86 1.69
N LEU A 101 12.08 -1.69 1.62
CA LEU A 101 11.76 -0.52 2.42
C LEU A 101 11.46 0.68 1.53
N THR A 102 10.59 1.56 2.00
CA THR A 102 10.52 2.96 1.52
C THR A 102 11.24 3.87 2.51
N ALA A 103 11.51 5.13 2.16
CA ALA A 103 11.99 6.16 3.05
C ALA A 103 11.14 6.25 4.33
N SER A 104 9.82 6.19 4.17
CA SER A 104 8.85 6.11 5.27
C SER A 104 9.10 4.88 6.13
N GLY A 105 9.21 3.70 5.50
CA GLY A 105 9.46 2.44 6.18
C GLY A 105 10.77 2.44 6.96
N SER A 106 11.87 2.84 6.34
CA SER A 106 13.19 2.90 6.96
C SER A 106 13.20 3.79 8.20
N VAL A 107 12.58 4.98 8.14
CA VAL A 107 12.51 5.89 9.30
C VAL A 107 11.55 5.37 10.37
N ARG A 108 10.35 4.91 10.00
CA ARG A 108 9.34 4.42 10.97
C ARG A 108 9.79 3.18 11.74
N THR A 109 10.71 2.42 11.17
CA THR A 109 11.26 1.20 11.75
C THR A 109 12.60 1.40 12.43
N ASP A 110 13.03 2.66 12.65
CA ASP A 110 14.31 3.04 13.25
C ASP A 110 15.56 2.51 12.51
N ARG A 111 15.43 2.01 11.26
CA ARG A 111 16.56 1.55 10.42
C ARG A 111 17.32 2.69 9.75
N ALA A 112 16.69 3.85 9.60
CA ALA A 112 17.32 5.05 9.06
C ALA A 112 16.99 6.27 9.91
N ARG A 113 17.93 7.21 10.00
CA ARG A 113 17.75 8.48 10.71
C ARG A 113 18.00 9.65 9.78
N VAL A 114 17.04 10.58 9.71
CA VAL A 114 17.25 11.87 9.05
C VAL A 114 18.08 12.77 9.98
N ILE A 115 19.31 13.07 9.59
CA ILE A 115 20.26 13.90 10.36
C ILE A 115 20.07 15.39 10.05
N ARG A 116 19.73 15.71 8.79
CA ARG A 116 19.45 17.06 8.29
C ARG A 116 18.31 16.98 7.28
N GLY A 117 17.44 17.98 7.22
CA GLY A 117 16.28 18.00 6.33
C GLY A 117 15.08 17.25 6.90
N SER A 118 14.28 16.62 6.05
CA SER A 118 13.08 15.86 6.42
C SER A 118 12.99 14.54 5.65
N VAL A 119 12.13 13.63 6.12
CA VAL A 119 11.82 12.40 5.37
C VAL A 119 11.20 12.71 4.01
N ASP A 120 10.46 13.82 3.89
CA ASP A 120 9.88 14.24 2.60
C ASP A 120 10.96 14.62 1.58
N GLY A 121 12.10 15.14 2.04
CA GLY A 121 13.27 15.37 1.21
C GLY A 121 13.86 14.07 0.63
N TRP A 122 13.74 12.94 1.33
CA TRP A 122 14.08 11.62 0.78
C TRP A 122 12.96 11.08 -0.13
N ARG A 123 11.70 11.12 0.33
CA ARG A 123 10.51 10.69 -0.43
C ARG A 123 10.44 11.32 -1.83
N ARG A 124 10.86 12.58 -1.94
CA ARG A 124 10.92 13.33 -3.20
C ARG A 124 11.72 12.61 -4.31
N TRP A 125 12.72 11.81 -3.95
CA TRP A 125 13.58 11.09 -4.89
C TRP A 125 13.12 9.66 -5.17
N GLU A 126 12.22 9.10 -4.37
CA GLU A 126 11.84 7.68 -4.46
C GLU A 126 11.29 7.28 -5.84
N PRO A 127 10.39 8.05 -6.48
CA PRO A 127 9.83 7.64 -7.76
C PRO A 127 10.90 7.60 -8.84
N ALA A 128 11.79 8.59 -8.88
CA ALA A 128 12.91 8.64 -9.82
C ALA A 128 13.88 7.46 -9.62
N VAL A 129 14.24 7.13 -8.38
CA VAL A 129 15.11 5.99 -8.09
C VAL A 129 14.45 4.67 -8.50
N ARG A 130 13.17 4.49 -8.17
CA ARG A 130 12.41 3.31 -8.59
C ARG A 130 12.33 3.23 -10.11
N THR A 131 12.09 4.33 -10.81
CA THR A 131 12.05 4.40 -12.28
C THR A 131 13.39 4.03 -12.90
N LEU A 132 14.51 4.53 -12.36
CA LEU A 132 15.84 4.13 -12.81
C LEU A 132 16.08 2.63 -12.68
N LEU A 133 15.55 2.00 -11.63
CA LEU A 133 15.74 0.57 -11.37
C LEU A 133 14.79 -0.34 -12.16
N SER A 134 13.55 0.07 -12.38
CA SER A 134 12.50 -0.77 -12.98
C SER A 134 12.12 -0.42 -14.41
N ALA A 135 12.59 0.72 -14.94
CA ALA A 135 12.11 1.33 -16.18
C ALA A 135 10.60 1.64 -16.20
N MET A 136 9.95 1.65 -15.03
CA MET A 136 8.54 2.04 -14.89
C MET A 136 8.45 3.57 -14.81
N PRO A 137 7.62 4.23 -15.65
CA PRO A 137 7.50 5.69 -15.65
C PRO A 137 6.91 6.23 -14.33
N ILE A 138 7.16 7.52 -14.07
CA ILE A 138 6.58 8.24 -12.93
C ILE A 138 5.14 8.64 -13.27
N TYR A 139 4.22 8.41 -12.33
CA TYR A 139 2.81 8.74 -12.45
C TYR A 139 2.63 10.25 -12.62
N SER A 140 1.98 10.64 -13.70
CA SER A 140 1.73 12.03 -14.08
C SER A 140 0.49 12.09 -15.00
N ASP A 141 0.13 13.27 -15.48
CA ASP A 141 -0.99 13.45 -16.42
C ASP A 141 -0.84 12.62 -17.72
N ALA A 142 0.37 12.19 -18.07
CA ALA A 142 0.59 11.28 -19.19
C ALA A 142 -0.16 9.93 -19.05
N VAL A 143 -0.65 9.59 -17.84
CA VAL A 143 -1.48 8.40 -17.63
C VAL A 143 -2.72 8.39 -18.52
N TRP A 144 -3.32 9.56 -18.82
CA TRP A 144 -4.53 9.67 -19.62
C TRP A 144 -4.39 9.05 -21.01
N ASP A 145 -3.20 9.13 -21.61
CA ASP A 145 -2.91 8.52 -22.91
C ASP A 145 -2.95 6.98 -22.88
N SER A 146 -2.81 6.40 -21.68
CA SER A 146 -2.79 4.95 -21.45
C SER A 146 -4.09 4.41 -20.86
N LEU A 147 -5.03 5.28 -20.46
CA LEU A 147 -6.35 4.90 -19.97
C LEU A 147 -7.30 4.70 -21.15
N VAL A 148 -7.12 3.57 -21.85
CA VAL A 148 -7.90 3.23 -23.04
C VAL A 148 -8.59 1.88 -22.90
N ASP A 149 -9.76 1.74 -23.52
CA ASP A 149 -10.49 0.48 -23.67
C ASP A 149 -9.82 -0.47 -24.69
N ALA A 150 -10.38 -1.66 -24.86
CA ALA A 150 -9.83 -2.68 -25.76
C ALA A 150 -9.85 -2.27 -27.24
N ASP A 151 -10.67 -1.29 -27.61
CA ASP A 151 -10.77 -0.72 -28.95
C ASP A 151 -9.87 0.52 -29.12
N GLY A 152 -9.10 0.90 -28.09
CA GLY A 152 -8.21 2.06 -28.09
C GLY A 152 -8.91 3.41 -27.89
N ARG A 153 -10.17 3.42 -27.43
CA ARG A 153 -10.88 4.66 -27.08
C ARG A 153 -10.59 5.03 -25.62
N PRO A 154 -10.76 6.29 -25.20
CA PRO A 154 -10.63 6.66 -23.79
C PRO A 154 -11.51 5.80 -22.90
N LEU A 155 -10.95 5.26 -21.82
CA LEU A 155 -11.63 4.38 -20.88
C LEU A 155 -12.65 5.19 -20.06
N ASP A 156 -13.90 4.72 -20.00
CA ASP A 156 -14.92 5.29 -19.11
C ASP A 156 -14.66 4.87 -17.66
N LEU A 157 -13.95 5.71 -16.91
CA LEU A 157 -13.62 5.46 -15.50
C LEU A 157 -14.85 5.38 -14.58
N HIS A 158 -16.03 5.84 -14.99
CA HIS A 158 -17.25 5.70 -14.19
C HIS A 158 -18.01 4.41 -14.48
N ARG A 159 -17.48 3.56 -15.36
CA ARG A 159 -18.08 2.28 -15.67
C ARG A 159 -18.08 1.37 -14.44
N SER A 160 -19.27 0.85 -14.15
CA SER A 160 -19.48 -0.24 -13.21
C SER A 160 -20.14 -1.41 -13.93
N PHE A 161 -19.86 -2.62 -13.47
CA PHE A 161 -20.24 -3.86 -14.13
C PHE A 161 -21.35 -4.58 -13.37
N ALA A 162 -22.16 -5.35 -14.08
CA ALA A 162 -22.98 -6.40 -13.49
C ALA A 162 -22.16 -7.71 -13.39
N PRO A 163 -22.54 -8.67 -12.52
CA PRO A 163 -21.78 -9.91 -12.34
C PRO A 163 -21.69 -10.78 -13.60
N ASP A 164 -22.63 -10.62 -14.53
CA ASP A 164 -22.75 -11.37 -15.79
C ASP A 164 -22.28 -10.58 -17.02
N ASP A 165 -21.70 -9.39 -16.83
CA ASP A 165 -21.05 -8.65 -17.92
C ASP A 165 -19.84 -9.41 -18.50
N ASP A 166 -19.32 -8.92 -19.62
CA ASP A 166 -18.19 -9.53 -20.31
C ASP A 166 -16.91 -9.55 -19.43
N GLN A 167 -16.37 -10.74 -19.22
CA GLN A 167 -15.20 -10.95 -18.36
C GLN A 167 -13.89 -10.43 -18.97
N ASP A 168 -13.76 -10.44 -20.29
CA ASP A 168 -12.57 -9.92 -20.96
C ASP A 168 -12.58 -8.38 -20.89
N GLU A 169 -13.76 -7.77 -20.98
CA GLU A 169 -13.92 -6.34 -20.75
C GLU A 169 -13.63 -5.94 -19.30
N MET A 170 -14.16 -6.68 -18.31
CA MET A 170 -13.84 -6.45 -16.90
C MET A 170 -12.35 -6.63 -16.62
N ARG A 171 -11.71 -7.65 -17.20
CA ARG A 171 -10.27 -7.90 -17.08
C ARG A 171 -9.46 -6.74 -17.65
N HIS A 172 -9.77 -6.31 -18.88
CA HIS A 172 -9.09 -5.18 -19.52
C HIS A 172 -9.25 -3.90 -18.69
N PHE A 173 -10.47 -3.61 -18.25
CA PHE A 173 -10.74 -2.45 -17.39
C PHE A 173 -9.88 -2.51 -16.12
N PHE A 174 -9.87 -3.66 -15.43
CA PHE A 174 -9.15 -3.80 -14.18
C PHE A 174 -7.63 -3.66 -14.39
N GLU A 175 -7.07 -4.26 -15.44
CA GLU A 175 -5.65 -4.14 -15.79
C GLU A 175 -5.23 -2.68 -16.07
N VAL A 176 -6.05 -1.93 -16.80
CA VAL A 176 -5.75 -0.56 -17.21
C VAL A 176 -6.00 0.45 -16.10
N ALA A 177 -7.15 0.37 -15.43
CA ALA A 177 -7.62 1.33 -14.44
C ALA A 177 -7.14 1.02 -13.01
N GLY A 178 -6.79 -0.24 -12.72
CA GLY A 178 -6.27 -0.66 -11.42
C GLY A 178 -7.32 -0.85 -10.33
N TYR A 179 -8.61 -0.75 -10.69
CA TYR A 179 -9.75 -1.09 -9.85
C TYR A 179 -10.91 -1.66 -10.69
N LEU A 180 -11.91 -2.21 -10.03
CA LEU A 180 -13.15 -2.70 -10.62
C LEU A 180 -14.31 -2.48 -9.64
N HIS A 181 -15.47 -2.08 -10.14
CA HIS A 181 -16.72 -2.01 -9.36
C HIS A 181 -17.77 -2.89 -10.01
N ILE A 182 -18.21 -3.91 -9.28
CA ILE A 182 -19.23 -4.86 -9.72
C ILE A 182 -20.44 -4.73 -8.80
N ARG A 183 -21.57 -4.37 -9.39
CA ARG A 183 -22.81 -4.11 -8.66
C ARG A 183 -23.51 -5.41 -8.27
N GLY A 184 -24.06 -5.45 -7.06
CA GLY A 184 -24.99 -6.50 -6.64
C GLY A 184 -24.45 -7.93 -6.74
N VAL A 185 -23.14 -8.14 -6.49
CA VAL A 185 -22.54 -9.48 -6.41
C VAL A 185 -23.16 -10.29 -5.26
N TYR A 186 -23.51 -9.60 -4.19
CA TYR A 186 -24.23 -10.13 -3.04
C TYR A 186 -25.61 -9.50 -2.96
N PRO A 187 -26.68 -10.27 -2.69
CA PRO A 187 -27.97 -9.71 -2.35
C PRO A 187 -27.88 -8.82 -1.09
N ALA A 188 -28.65 -7.75 -1.02
CA ALA A 188 -28.64 -6.84 0.12
C ALA A 188 -28.93 -7.55 1.47
N SER A 189 -29.76 -8.59 1.47
CA SER A 189 -30.02 -9.41 2.67
C SER A 189 -28.82 -10.23 3.12
N GLU A 190 -27.97 -10.65 2.18
CA GLU A 190 -26.71 -11.33 2.49
C GLU A 190 -25.71 -10.32 3.10
N ALA A 191 -25.59 -9.12 2.50
CA ALA A 191 -24.79 -8.03 3.06
C ALA A 191 -25.25 -7.64 4.48
N GLU A 192 -26.55 -7.57 4.73
CA GLU A 192 -27.10 -7.32 6.07
C GLU A 192 -26.69 -8.43 7.07
N THR A 193 -26.78 -9.70 6.66
CA THR A 193 -26.37 -10.83 7.50
C THR A 193 -24.88 -10.77 7.84
N LEU A 194 -24.03 -10.45 6.86
CA LEU A 194 -22.60 -10.23 7.07
C LEU A 194 -22.35 -9.02 7.99
N GLY A 195 -23.14 -7.96 7.85
CA GLY A 195 -23.11 -6.80 8.76
C GLY A 195 -23.43 -7.17 10.20
N VAL A 196 -24.37 -8.07 10.44
CA VAL A 196 -24.66 -8.59 11.80
C VAL A 196 -23.46 -9.35 12.37
N GLU A 197 -22.75 -10.14 11.57
CA GLU A 197 -21.53 -10.82 12.01
C GLU A 197 -20.39 -9.83 12.31
N VAL A 198 -20.26 -8.77 11.52
CA VAL A 198 -19.31 -7.67 11.79
C VAL A 198 -19.62 -7.00 13.12
N GLU A 199 -20.89 -6.73 13.45
CA GLU A 199 -21.23 -6.12 14.75
C GLU A 199 -20.91 -7.04 15.93
N LYS A 200 -21.00 -8.37 15.77
CA LYS A 200 -20.54 -9.32 16.80
C LYS A 200 -19.03 -9.24 17.02
N ALA A 201 -18.25 -9.08 15.94
CA ALA A 201 -16.80 -8.89 16.03
C ALA A 201 -16.47 -7.53 16.68
N ARG A 202 -17.14 -6.46 16.24
CA ARG A 202 -17.00 -5.10 16.79
C ARG A 202 -17.26 -5.05 18.29
N ALA A 203 -18.32 -5.70 18.78
CA ALA A 203 -18.66 -5.74 20.20
C ALA A 203 -17.64 -6.52 21.07
N ARG A 204 -16.71 -7.26 20.46
CA ARG A 204 -15.67 -8.05 21.13
C ARG A 204 -14.25 -7.51 20.91
N ALA A 205 -14.07 -6.51 20.05
CA ALA A 205 -12.80 -5.85 19.87
C ALA A 205 -12.53 -4.94 21.08
N GLU A 206 -11.26 -4.84 21.50
CA GLU A 206 -10.87 -4.03 22.65
C GLU A 206 -9.73 -3.08 22.26
N PRO A 207 -9.73 -1.82 22.75
CA PRO A 207 -8.60 -0.92 22.55
C PRO A 207 -7.28 -1.56 23.00
N GLY A 208 -6.25 -1.45 22.15
CA GLY A 208 -4.92 -1.99 22.43
C GLY A 208 -4.72 -3.48 22.06
N ASP A 209 -5.74 -4.17 21.57
CA ASP A 209 -5.54 -5.51 20.99
C ASP A 209 -4.70 -5.41 19.68
N PRO A 210 -3.82 -6.39 19.39
CA PRO A 210 -2.88 -6.27 18.28
C PRO A 210 -3.52 -6.46 16.89
N PHE A 211 -4.84 -6.65 16.82
CA PHE A 211 -5.56 -6.99 15.61
C PHE A 211 -6.71 -6.02 15.31
N SER A 212 -6.87 -4.93 16.06
CA SER A 212 -7.84 -3.89 15.76
C SER A 212 -7.20 -2.51 15.83
N TRP A 213 -7.71 -1.59 15.01
CA TRP A 213 -7.31 -0.19 15.03
C TRP A 213 -8.44 0.64 15.60
N TRP A 214 -8.06 1.64 16.38
CA TRP A 214 -8.97 2.53 17.07
C TRP A 214 -8.64 3.98 16.74
N SER A 215 -9.64 4.84 16.83
CA SER A 215 -9.54 6.27 16.63
C SER A 215 -10.35 6.98 17.70
N VAL A 216 -10.12 8.27 17.88
CA VAL A 216 -10.86 9.09 18.84
C VAL A 216 -11.79 10.02 18.06
N ASN A 217 -13.08 10.02 18.41
CA ASN A 217 -14.06 10.93 17.82
C ASN A 217 -14.03 12.31 18.52
N ALA A 218 -14.77 13.27 17.98
CA ALA A 218 -14.86 14.63 18.51
C ALA A 218 -15.41 14.72 19.95
N ASP A 219 -16.13 13.68 20.40
CA ASP A 219 -16.65 13.56 21.76
C ASP A 219 -15.65 12.92 22.74
N GLY A 220 -14.46 12.52 22.24
CA GLY A 220 -13.39 11.89 23.02
C GLY A 220 -13.56 10.38 23.21
N GLU A 221 -14.47 9.74 22.47
CA GLU A 221 -14.71 8.30 22.55
C GLU A 221 -13.79 7.52 21.61
N GLU A 222 -13.27 6.40 22.09
CA GLU A 222 -12.54 5.44 21.27
C GLU A 222 -13.51 4.63 20.40
N VAL A 223 -13.31 4.70 19.09
CA VAL A 223 -14.11 3.98 18.09
C VAL A 223 -13.22 3.06 17.27
N VAL A 224 -13.64 1.81 17.09
CA VAL A 224 -12.93 0.87 16.22
C VAL A 224 -13.10 1.27 14.76
N THR A 225 -11.98 1.29 14.03
CA THR A 225 -11.92 1.64 12.61
C THR A 225 -11.48 0.48 11.74
N ARG A 226 -10.86 -0.55 12.34
CA ARG A 226 -10.42 -1.75 11.63
C ARG A 226 -10.40 -2.95 12.55
N ILE A 227 -10.78 -4.12 12.04
CA ILE A 227 -10.57 -5.41 12.72
C ILE A 227 -10.01 -6.39 11.71
N ASN A 228 -8.84 -6.96 12.03
CA ASN A 228 -8.15 -7.98 11.25
C ASN A 228 -8.43 -9.38 11.81
N TYR A 229 -8.18 -10.41 10.99
CA TYR A 229 -8.38 -11.82 11.36
C TYR A 229 -9.77 -12.06 11.97
N LEU A 230 -10.82 -11.67 11.24
CA LEU A 230 -12.22 -11.76 11.67
C LEU A 230 -12.67 -13.18 12.02
N GLY A 231 -11.99 -14.20 11.51
CA GLY A 231 -12.22 -15.60 11.88
C GLY A 231 -12.07 -15.89 13.37
N ARG A 232 -11.35 -15.03 14.12
CA ARG A 232 -11.28 -15.12 15.59
C ARG A 232 -12.63 -14.87 16.28
N TYR A 233 -13.55 -14.19 15.59
CA TYR A 233 -14.85 -13.81 16.14
C TYR A 233 -16.04 -14.47 15.41
N SER A 234 -15.89 -14.83 14.14
CA SER A 234 -16.95 -15.42 13.32
C SER A 234 -16.41 -16.40 12.28
N ASP A 235 -16.80 -17.67 12.40
CA ASP A 235 -16.52 -18.71 11.40
C ASP A 235 -17.13 -18.36 10.04
N ALA A 236 -18.27 -17.68 10.01
CA ALA A 236 -18.92 -17.27 8.77
C ALA A 236 -18.03 -16.27 7.98
N LEU A 237 -17.46 -15.28 8.67
CA LEU A 237 -16.55 -14.31 8.06
C LEU A 237 -15.23 -14.95 7.61
N GLN A 238 -14.77 -16.00 8.29
CA GLN A 238 -13.61 -16.79 7.86
C GLN A 238 -13.92 -17.59 6.59
N GLN A 239 -15.03 -18.33 6.58
CA GLN A 239 -15.40 -19.18 5.44
C GLN A 239 -15.68 -18.38 4.17
N LEU A 240 -16.13 -17.13 4.31
CA LEU A 240 -16.34 -16.23 3.18
C LEU A 240 -15.07 -15.99 2.36
N CYS A 241 -13.86 -16.17 2.92
CA CYS A 241 -12.60 -16.13 2.15
C CYS A 241 -12.60 -17.07 0.93
N PHE A 242 -13.31 -18.19 1.05
CA PHE A 242 -13.35 -19.24 0.03
C PHE A 242 -14.59 -19.15 -0.86
N ASP A 243 -15.35 -18.06 -0.78
CA ASP A 243 -16.48 -17.83 -1.68
C ASP A 243 -16.01 -17.76 -3.13
N GLU A 244 -16.68 -18.54 -3.99
CA GLU A 244 -16.33 -18.64 -5.40
C GLU A 244 -16.44 -17.28 -6.12
N ARG A 245 -17.37 -16.40 -5.70
CA ARG A 245 -17.54 -15.07 -6.29
C ARG A 245 -16.31 -14.20 -6.07
N LEU A 246 -15.74 -14.18 -4.86
CA LEU A 246 -14.52 -13.43 -4.57
C LEU A 246 -13.35 -13.95 -5.40
N THR A 247 -13.15 -15.26 -5.38
CA THR A 247 -12.04 -15.89 -6.11
C THR A 247 -12.18 -15.69 -7.62
N HIS A 248 -13.40 -15.76 -8.14
CA HIS A 248 -13.71 -15.54 -9.55
C HIS A 248 -13.27 -14.15 -10.02
N PHE A 249 -13.75 -13.09 -9.35
CA PHE A 249 -13.44 -11.72 -9.75
C PHE A 249 -12.00 -11.31 -9.42
N ALA A 250 -11.43 -11.76 -8.31
CA ALA A 250 -10.02 -11.49 -8.00
C ALA A 250 -9.08 -12.07 -9.06
N ARG A 251 -9.39 -13.27 -9.60
CA ARG A 251 -8.60 -13.93 -10.66
C ARG A 251 -8.73 -13.30 -12.04
N LEU A 252 -9.54 -12.26 -12.22
CA LEU A 252 -9.45 -11.39 -13.39
C LEU A 252 -8.08 -10.69 -13.45
N ALA A 253 -7.50 -10.33 -12.31
CA ALA A 253 -6.14 -9.76 -12.28
C ALA A 253 -5.06 -10.79 -12.64
N ASN A 254 -5.13 -11.98 -12.06
CA ASN A 254 -4.19 -13.07 -12.33
C ASN A 254 -4.82 -14.42 -11.91
N PRO A 255 -4.89 -15.44 -12.78
CA PRO A 255 -5.53 -16.72 -12.47
C PRO A 255 -4.86 -17.50 -11.33
N ASN A 256 -3.61 -17.20 -11.00
CA ASN A 256 -2.84 -17.86 -9.95
C ASN A 256 -3.01 -17.23 -8.56
N LEU A 257 -3.82 -16.18 -8.43
CA LEU A 257 -4.06 -15.57 -7.13
C LEU A 257 -4.74 -16.54 -6.17
N ARG A 258 -4.29 -16.47 -4.92
CA ARG A 258 -4.77 -17.23 -3.78
C ARG A 258 -5.24 -16.27 -2.70
N VAL A 259 -6.37 -16.58 -2.07
CA VAL A 259 -6.87 -15.78 -0.95
C VAL A 259 -5.90 -15.86 0.24
N CYS A 260 -5.61 -14.72 0.85
CA CYS A 260 -4.87 -14.60 2.10
C CYS A 260 -5.84 -14.78 3.27
N ASP A 261 -6.23 -16.02 3.52
CA ASP A 261 -7.20 -16.40 4.56
C ASP A 261 -6.60 -16.35 5.98
N ASP A 262 -5.28 -16.46 6.10
CA ASP A 262 -4.57 -16.62 7.37
C ASP A 262 -3.32 -15.75 7.51
N ARG A 263 -3.05 -14.84 6.58
CA ARG A 263 -1.84 -14.00 6.56
C ARG A 263 -2.14 -12.62 6.02
N LEU A 264 -1.14 -11.75 6.05
CA LEU A 264 -1.35 -10.30 5.90
C LEU A 264 -2.34 -9.85 6.97
N ASP A 265 -3.57 -9.52 6.59
CA ASP A 265 -4.62 -9.09 7.50
C ASP A 265 -5.67 -10.18 7.79
N GLY A 266 -5.57 -11.33 7.10
CA GLY A 266 -6.66 -12.28 7.01
C GLY A 266 -7.94 -11.63 6.46
N PRO A 267 -9.11 -12.24 6.67
CA PRO A 267 -10.38 -11.54 6.52
C PRO A 267 -10.45 -10.37 7.50
N MET A 268 -10.76 -9.18 7.00
CA MET A 268 -10.76 -7.95 7.78
C MET A 268 -11.96 -7.06 7.47
N VAL A 269 -12.34 -6.18 8.40
CA VAL A 269 -13.37 -5.15 8.18
C VAL A 269 -12.78 -3.77 8.43
N PHE A 270 -13.08 -2.84 7.53
CA PHE A 270 -12.82 -1.42 7.72
C PHE A 270 -14.13 -0.72 8.06
N ILE A 271 -14.11 0.12 9.09
CA ILE A 271 -15.28 0.79 9.68
C ILE A 271 -15.02 2.29 9.67
N LYS A 272 -15.72 3.01 8.80
CA LYS A 272 -15.75 4.47 8.83
C LYS A 272 -16.69 4.94 9.92
N ASN A 273 -16.20 5.82 10.79
CA ASN A 273 -16.98 6.49 11.82
C ASN A 273 -17.03 7.99 11.53
N SER A 274 -18.14 8.64 11.88
CA SER A 274 -18.27 10.10 11.82
C SER A 274 -17.34 10.79 12.82
N ASN A 275 -16.96 12.03 12.49
CA ASN A 275 -16.32 12.97 13.42
C ASN A 275 -15.03 12.44 14.08
N VAL A 276 -14.26 11.59 13.40
CA VAL A 276 -12.93 11.19 13.87
C VAL A 276 -12.00 12.39 13.86
N VAL A 277 -11.31 12.64 14.97
CA VAL A 277 -10.36 13.77 15.12
C VAL A 277 -8.92 13.32 15.33
N GLN A 278 -8.71 12.03 15.64
CA GLN A 278 -7.39 11.46 15.89
C GLN A 278 -7.41 9.95 15.57
N GLY A 279 -6.31 9.45 15.01
CA GLY A 279 -6.13 8.04 14.63
C GLY A 279 -6.35 7.76 13.14
N ASP A 280 -6.16 6.49 12.76
CA ASP A 280 -6.15 6.02 11.36
C ASP A 280 -7.55 5.69 10.81
N GLY A 281 -8.58 6.42 11.25
CA GLY A 281 -9.94 6.31 10.70
C GLY A 281 -10.05 6.87 9.28
N ASP A 282 -9.20 7.84 8.94
CA ASP A 282 -9.14 8.50 7.65
C ASP A 282 -7.75 8.36 7.02
N LEU A 283 -7.71 7.69 5.87
CA LEU A 283 -6.46 7.36 5.21
C LEU A 283 -6.28 8.29 4.01
N GLY A 284 -5.27 9.16 4.07
CA GLY A 284 -4.80 9.95 2.94
C GLY A 284 -4.38 9.07 1.76
N TRP A 285 -3.89 9.68 0.67
CA TRP A 285 -3.40 8.89 -0.46
C TRP A 285 -2.24 7.98 -0.05
N HIS A 286 -2.41 6.69 -0.30
CA HIS A 286 -1.43 5.67 0.02
C HIS A 286 -1.53 4.48 -0.94
N VAL A 287 -0.55 3.60 -0.81
CA VAL A 287 -0.54 2.25 -1.37
C VAL A 287 -0.25 1.27 -0.23
N ASP A 288 -0.71 0.03 -0.35
CA ASP A 288 -0.60 -0.96 0.73
C ASP A 288 0.85 -1.31 1.08
N ASP A 289 1.75 -1.23 0.10
CA ASP A 289 3.19 -1.43 0.24
C ASP A 289 3.95 -0.11 0.52
N GLY A 290 3.25 0.95 0.94
CA GLY A 290 3.81 2.30 1.09
C GLY A 290 4.90 2.43 2.16
N ILE A 291 5.08 1.43 3.01
CA ILE A 291 6.20 1.33 3.95
C ILE A 291 7.26 0.31 3.54
N GLY A 292 7.09 -0.37 2.40
CA GLY A 292 7.97 -1.40 1.89
C GLY A 292 7.24 -2.70 1.55
N GLY A 293 7.96 -3.62 0.93
CA GLY A 293 7.47 -4.97 0.62
C GLY A 293 6.90 -5.16 -0.77
N HIS A 294 7.09 -4.19 -1.67
CA HIS A 294 6.62 -4.26 -3.05
C HIS A 294 6.93 -5.61 -3.74
N PRO A 295 8.17 -6.13 -3.75
CA PRO A 295 8.47 -7.39 -4.46
C PRO A 295 7.86 -8.63 -3.79
N VAL A 296 7.44 -8.53 -2.52
CA VAL A 296 6.86 -9.63 -1.74
C VAL A 296 5.33 -9.63 -1.83
N MET A 297 4.72 -8.45 -1.75
CA MET A 297 3.25 -8.30 -1.68
C MET A 297 2.61 -8.06 -3.04
N CYS A 298 3.26 -7.31 -3.94
CA CYS A 298 2.64 -6.89 -5.20
C CYS A 298 2.90 -7.88 -6.34
N PRO A 299 1.92 -8.12 -7.24
CA PRO A 299 0.57 -7.59 -7.22
C PRO A 299 -0.29 -8.28 -6.14
N LEU A 300 -0.88 -7.46 -5.27
CA LEU A 300 -1.90 -7.84 -4.30
C LEU A 300 -3.23 -7.30 -4.82
N VAL A 301 -4.32 -8.04 -4.69
CA VAL A 301 -5.68 -7.53 -4.93
C VAL A 301 -6.43 -7.46 -3.60
N GLN A 302 -7.05 -6.31 -3.33
CA GLN A 302 -8.02 -6.15 -2.25
C GLN A 302 -9.44 -6.29 -2.84
N ALA A 303 -10.21 -7.25 -2.35
CA ALA A 303 -11.62 -7.43 -2.71
C ALA A 303 -12.51 -6.97 -1.55
N GLY A 304 -13.26 -5.89 -1.77
CA GLY A 304 -14.08 -5.21 -0.78
C GLY A 304 -15.58 -5.44 -0.97
N ILE A 305 -16.22 -6.17 -0.06
CA ILE A 305 -17.68 -6.35 -0.02
C ILE A 305 -18.30 -5.19 0.75
N GLN A 306 -19.12 -4.40 0.07
CA GLN A 306 -19.75 -3.21 0.65
C GLN A 306 -20.95 -3.64 1.51
N LEU A 307 -20.94 -3.33 2.80
CA LEU A 307 -22.03 -3.69 3.71
C LEU A 307 -23.04 -2.55 3.90
N ASP A 308 -22.58 -1.32 3.71
CA ASP A 308 -23.37 -0.11 3.82
C ASP A 308 -23.18 0.74 2.54
N VAL A 309 -24.01 1.76 2.36
CA VAL A 309 -23.86 2.72 1.26
C VAL A 309 -22.52 3.46 1.41
N ALA A 310 -21.74 3.51 0.33
CA ALA A 310 -20.54 4.35 0.26
C ALA A 310 -20.77 5.47 -0.76
N ASP A 311 -20.68 6.71 -0.30
CA ASP A 311 -20.79 7.91 -1.12
C ASP A 311 -19.92 9.03 -0.52
N ALA A 312 -20.03 10.24 -1.07
CA ALA A 312 -19.29 11.40 -0.57
C ALA A 312 -19.63 11.74 0.90
N VAL A 313 -20.83 11.38 1.37
CA VAL A 313 -21.29 11.64 2.74
C VAL A 313 -20.74 10.59 3.71
N ASN A 314 -20.76 9.31 3.31
CA ASN A 314 -20.41 8.14 4.12
C ASN A 314 -18.93 7.74 4.02
N GLY A 315 -18.14 8.46 3.23
CA GLY A 315 -16.69 8.28 3.14
C GLY A 315 -16.27 7.20 2.16
N GLN A 316 -16.69 7.32 0.90
CA GLN A 316 -16.36 6.42 -0.21
C GLN A 316 -14.86 6.14 -0.45
N LEU A 317 -14.56 5.04 -1.15
CA LEU A 317 -13.21 4.76 -1.63
C LEU A 317 -12.87 5.69 -2.81
N MET A 318 -11.65 6.24 -2.80
CA MET A 318 -11.08 6.98 -3.91
C MET A 318 -9.86 6.26 -4.45
N VAL A 319 -9.66 6.31 -5.76
CA VAL A 319 -8.49 5.73 -6.45
C VAL A 319 -7.95 6.70 -7.48
N LEU A 320 -6.64 6.67 -7.73
CA LEU A 320 -6.03 7.29 -8.91
C LEU A 320 -5.91 6.22 -9.99
N ALA A 321 -6.75 6.31 -11.02
CA ALA A 321 -6.86 5.29 -12.04
C ALA A 321 -5.53 5.07 -12.78
N GLY A 322 -5.16 3.80 -12.96
CA GLY A 322 -3.94 3.37 -13.64
C GLY A 322 -2.65 3.54 -12.85
N SER A 323 -2.70 4.07 -11.63
CA SER A 323 -1.50 4.40 -10.85
C SER A 323 -0.64 3.19 -10.49
N HIS A 324 -1.19 1.99 -10.37
CA HIS A 324 -0.45 0.74 -10.12
C HIS A 324 0.57 0.39 -11.23
N ARG A 325 0.48 1.02 -12.39
CA ARG A 325 1.40 0.82 -13.53
C ARG A 325 2.60 1.78 -13.51
N TYR A 326 2.76 2.57 -12.46
CA TYR A 326 3.70 3.69 -12.38
C TYR A 326 4.41 3.76 -11.02
N THR A 327 5.61 4.36 -10.99
CA THR A 327 6.20 4.84 -9.73
C THR A 327 5.49 6.13 -9.32
N LYS A 328 5.38 6.44 -8.02
CA LYS A 328 4.41 7.46 -7.56
C LYS A 328 4.99 8.35 -6.50
N HIS A 329 4.79 9.65 -6.64
CA HIS A 329 5.00 10.58 -5.54
C HIS A 329 3.94 10.40 -4.45
N TRP A 330 4.34 10.71 -3.22
CA TRP A 330 3.39 10.92 -2.14
C TRP A 330 2.50 12.12 -2.46
N MET A 331 1.22 12.00 -2.14
CA MET A 331 0.22 13.00 -2.49
C MET A 331 -0.64 13.33 -1.28
N GLN A 332 -0.95 14.61 -1.10
CA GLN A 332 -1.96 15.06 -0.15
C GLN A 332 -3.26 15.35 -0.88
N TRP A 333 -4.38 15.31 -0.15
CA TRP A 333 -5.66 15.73 -0.71
C TRP A 333 -5.59 17.17 -1.23
N GLY A 334 -6.17 17.39 -2.40
CA GLY A 334 -6.16 18.68 -3.10
C GLY A 334 -4.94 18.91 -4.00
N GLN A 335 -3.95 18.01 -3.98
CA GLN A 335 -2.78 18.07 -4.87
C GLN A 335 -2.94 17.25 -6.15
N GLU A 336 -4.09 16.61 -6.36
CA GLU A 336 -4.30 15.69 -7.48
C GLU A 336 -4.30 16.40 -8.83
N GLY A 337 -4.65 17.70 -8.87
CA GLY A 337 -4.67 18.47 -10.10
C GLY A 337 -5.58 17.84 -11.16
N THR A 338 -5.00 17.46 -12.30
CA THR A 338 -5.68 16.81 -13.43
C THR A 338 -5.58 15.30 -13.44
N LEU A 339 -5.01 14.68 -12.39
CA LEU A 339 -4.91 13.23 -12.30
C LEU A 339 -6.30 12.56 -12.23
N PRO A 340 -6.43 11.32 -12.73
CA PRO A 340 -7.71 10.62 -12.85
C PRO A 340 -8.23 10.09 -11.50
N VAL A 341 -8.71 11.00 -10.64
CA VAL A 341 -9.35 10.68 -9.37
C VAL A 341 -10.73 10.08 -9.63
N VAL A 342 -10.91 8.82 -9.24
CA VAL A 342 -12.22 8.15 -9.26
C VAL A 342 -12.74 8.01 -7.85
N ARG A 343 -14.04 8.23 -7.71
CA ARG A 343 -14.81 8.27 -6.48
C ARG A 343 -15.86 7.17 -6.58
N LEU A 344 -15.70 6.09 -5.83
CA LEU A 344 -16.53 4.89 -5.97
C LEU A 344 -17.78 4.99 -5.11
N GLU A 345 -18.91 5.26 -5.73
CA GLU A 345 -20.23 5.19 -5.10
C GLU A 345 -20.77 3.76 -5.17
N THR A 346 -21.12 3.18 -4.03
CA THR A 346 -21.51 1.77 -3.92
C THR A 346 -22.75 1.57 -3.06
N GLN A 347 -23.44 0.47 -3.32
CA GLN A 347 -24.58 0.00 -2.53
C GLN A 347 -24.21 -1.27 -1.73
N PRO A 348 -24.95 -1.58 -0.65
CA PRO A 348 -24.80 -2.85 0.05
C PRO A 348 -24.89 -4.05 -0.90
N GLY A 349 -23.87 -4.89 -0.86
CA GLY A 349 -23.72 -6.08 -1.70
C GLY A 349 -22.91 -5.87 -2.99
N ASP A 350 -22.49 -4.64 -3.28
CA ASP A 350 -21.50 -4.38 -4.33
C ASP A 350 -20.13 -4.93 -3.93
N LEU A 351 -19.33 -5.31 -4.94
CA LEU A 351 -17.94 -5.72 -4.81
C LEU A 351 -17.04 -4.69 -5.49
N THR A 352 -16.05 -4.21 -4.76
CA THR A 352 -14.96 -3.38 -5.31
C THR A 352 -13.66 -4.17 -5.29
N LEU A 353 -12.88 -4.13 -6.36
CA LEU A 353 -11.52 -4.67 -6.38
C LEU A 353 -10.53 -3.55 -6.69
N HIS A 354 -9.34 -3.59 -6.09
CA HIS A 354 -8.23 -2.73 -6.49
C HIS A 354 -6.90 -3.44 -6.23
N TYR A 355 -5.87 -3.11 -7.02
CA TYR A 355 -4.52 -3.55 -6.68
C TYR A 355 -4.05 -2.81 -5.42
N GLY A 356 -3.33 -3.49 -4.55
CA GLY A 356 -2.75 -2.86 -3.35
C GLY A 356 -1.75 -1.75 -3.70
N ASP A 357 -1.14 -1.81 -4.89
CA ASP A 357 -0.28 -0.76 -5.42
C ASP A 357 -1.04 0.35 -6.17
N THR A 358 -2.36 0.24 -6.37
CA THR A 358 -3.16 1.37 -6.86
C THR A 358 -3.18 2.44 -5.76
N MET A 359 -2.80 3.68 -6.07
CA MET A 359 -2.88 4.78 -5.11
C MET A 359 -4.35 5.02 -4.78
N HIS A 360 -4.69 4.86 -3.51
CA HIS A 360 -6.06 4.91 -3.03
C HIS A 360 -6.16 5.66 -1.71
N SER A 361 -7.37 6.11 -1.38
CA SER A 361 -7.64 6.91 -0.19
C SER A 361 -9.08 6.72 0.26
N THR A 362 -9.33 6.94 1.55
CA THR A 362 -10.68 6.98 2.10
C THR A 362 -10.84 8.28 2.89
N PRO A 363 -11.43 9.33 2.30
CA PRO A 363 -11.64 10.61 2.98
C PRO A 363 -12.59 10.47 4.20
N PRO A 364 -12.58 11.47 5.11
CA PRO A 364 -13.52 11.52 6.21
C PRO A 364 -14.96 11.57 5.71
N PRO A 365 -15.89 10.82 6.36
CA PRO A 365 -17.31 11.02 6.15
C PRO A 365 -17.71 12.44 6.60
N THR A 366 -18.62 13.08 5.87
CA THR A 366 -19.02 14.47 6.12
C THR A 366 -20.35 14.59 6.87
N GLY A 367 -21.17 13.53 6.90
CA GLY A 367 -22.43 13.53 7.64
C GLY A 367 -22.22 13.25 9.13
N ALA A 368 -23.11 13.77 9.99
CA ALA A 368 -22.97 13.63 11.44
C ALA A 368 -23.15 12.19 11.97
N ASN A 369 -23.91 11.35 11.25
CA ASN A 369 -24.13 9.93 11.54
C ASN A 369 -23.68 9.05 10.35
N ALA A 370 -22.77 9.58 9.54
CA ALA A 370 -22.28 8.93 8.36
C ALA A 370 -21.16 7.92 8.69
N GLY A 371 -21.07 6.89 7.89
CA GLY A 371 -20.15 5.80 8.14
C GLY A 371 -20.52 4.61 7.28
N ARG A 372 -19.57 3.71 7.12
CA ARG A 372 -19.76 2.51 6.33
C ARG A 372 -18.82 1.41 6.79
N ARG A 373 -19.24 0.19 6.56
CA ARG A 373 -18.44 -1.02 6.79
C ARG A 373 -18.16 -1.67 5.45
N VAL A 374 -16.91 -2.10 5.29
CA VAL A 374 -16.48 -2.90 4.14
C VAL A 374 -15.65 -4.06 4.64
N LEU A 375 -16.04 -5.27 4.24
CA LEU A 375 -15.20 -6.45 4.43
C LEU A 375 -14.15 -6.49 3.33
N TYR A 376 -12.90 -6.71 3.67
CA TYR A 376 -11.83 -6.92 2.71
C TYR A 376 -11.24 -8.32 2.81
N TYR A 377 -11.06 -8.92 1.64
CA TYR A 377 -10.38 -10.19 1.43
C TYR A 377 -9.24 -9.95 0.45
N LYS A 378 -8.02 -10.28 0.88
CA LYS A 378 -6.81 -10.06 0.10
C LYS A 378 -6.48 -11.28 -0.75
N PHE A 379 -5.98 -11.06 -1.95
CA PHE A 379 -5.55 -12.11 -2.87
C PHE A 379 -4.12 -11.81 -3.33
N ALA A 380 -3.23 -12.78 -3.19
CA ALA A 380 -1.82 -12.63 -3.51
C ALA A 380 -1.29 -13.82 -4.33
N GLU A 381 -0.12 -13.62 -4.95
CA GLU A 381 0.60 -14.68 -5.65
C GLU A 381 1.29 -15.63 -4.66
N GLU A 382 1.64 -16.84 -5.13
CA GLU A 382 2.33 -17.87 -4.33
C GLU A 382 3.58 -17.35 -3.61
N LYS A 383 4.33 -16.43 -4.24
CA LYS A 383 5.53 -15.84 -3.63
C LYS A 383 5.26 -15.20 -2.27
N THR A 384 4.10 -14.55 -2.10
CA THR A 384 3.71 -13.94 -0.83
C THR A 384 3.51 -15.00 0.24
N PHE A 385 3.01 -16.19 -0.12
CA PHE A 385 2.80 -17.30 0.81
C PHE A 385 4.11 -17.98 1.23
N HIS A 386 5.15 -17.92 0.39
CA HIS A 386 6.49 -18.38 0.74
C HIS A 386 7.16 -17.44 1.75
N PHE A 387 6.96 -16.14 1.58
CA PHE A 387 7.62 -15.13 2.41
C PHE A 387 6.86 -14.80 3.69
N VAL A 388 5.53 -14.69 3.64
CA VAL A 388 4.70 -14.28 4.79
C VAL A 388 4.02 -15.52 5.38
N PRO A 389 4.40 -15.95 6.60
CA PRO A 389 3.78 -17.09 7.25
C PRO A 389 2.32 -16.85 7.64
N SER A 390 1.64 -17.95 7.94
CA SER A 390 0.36 -17.94 8.63
C SER A 390 0.45 -17.16 9.96
N GLY A 391 -0.54 -16.31 10.21
CA GLY A 391 -0.65 -15.43 11.37
C GLY A 391 0.20 -14.16 11.31
N CYS A 392 0.94 -13.93 10.22
CA CYS A 392 1.86 -12.80 10.09
C CYS A 392 1.41 -11.78 9.04
N HIS A 393 1.75 -10.52 9.26
CA HIS A 393 1.71 -9.46 8.25
C HIS A 393 3.12 -9.14 7.75
N TYR A 394 3.28 -8.63 6.52
CA TYR A 394 4.60 -8.18 6.03
C TYR A 394 5.23 -7.11 6.94
N ASN A 395 4.43 -6.15 7.39
CA ASN A 395 4.77 -5.20 8.46
C ASN A 395 5.42 -5.85 9.70
N ASP A 396 5.26 -7.14 9.95
CA ASP A 396 5.94 -7.83 11.04
C ASP A 396 7.45 -7.95 10.79
N ALA A 397 7.86 -8.13 9.53
CA ALA A 397 9.26 -8.03 9.10
C ALA A 397 9.80 -6.61 9.30
N LEU A 398 8.97 -5.62 8.98
CA LEU A 398 9.34 -4.21 9.09
C LEU A 398 9.49 -3.79 10.55
N PHE A 399 8.57 -4.16 11.41
CA PHE A 399 8.58 -3.78 12.83
C PHE A 399 9.12 -4.90 13.72
N ARG A 400 10.05 -5.73 13.20
CA ARG A 400 10.67 -6.79 14.01
C ARG A 400 11.44 -6.20 15.19
N THR A 401 11.50 -6.95 16.28
CA THR A 401 12.34 -6.62 17.42
C THR A 401 13.79 -6.44 16.98
N ASP A 402 14.40 -5.32 17.36
CA ASP A 402 15.85 -5.14 17.19
C ASP A 402 16.64 -6.09 18.11
N SER A 403 17.97 -6.09 18.01
CA SER A 403 18.84 -6.91 18.86
C SER A 403 18.75 -6.59 20.37
N SER A 404 18.05 -5.50 20.74
CA SER A 404 17.76 -5.11 22.13
C SER A 404 16.37 -5.53 22.60
N GLY A 405 15.56 -6.15 21.72
CA GLY A 405 14.20 -6.60 22.03
C GLY A 405 13.14 -5.49 21.95
N LYS A 406 13.45 -4.34 21.34
CA LYS A 406 12.50 -3.24 21.17
C LYS A 406 11.72 -3.40 19.87
N VAL A 407 10.38 -3.35 19.95
CA VAL A 407 9.47 -3.32 18.79
C VAL A 407 9.17 -1.87 18.44
N PRO A 408 9.44 -1.39 17.21
CA PRO A 408 8.96 -0.08 16.79
C PRO A 408 7.43 -0.10 16.61
N THR A 409 6.75 0.98 16.98
CA THR A 409 5.30 1.04 17.14
C THR A 409 4.56 0.79 15.81
N ARG A 410 3.79 -0.31 15.73
CA ARG A 410 2.89 -0.59 14.61
C ARG A 410 1.64 0.27 14.73
N ALA A 411 1.64 1.42 14.05
CA ALA A 411 0.61 2.45 14.14
C ALA A 411 0.50 3.05 15.56
N ALA A 412 0.78 4.34 15.67
CA ALA A 412 0.52 5.05 16.90
C ALA A 412 -1.01 5.27 16.98
N THR A 413 -1.70 4.55 17.86
CA THR A 413 -2.96 5.00 18.45
C THR A 413 -2.70 6.12 19.47
N TYR A 414 -1.91 7.12 19.09
CA TYR A 414 -1.68 8.34 19.85
C TYR A 414 -1.73 9.56 18.94
#